data_AF-A0AAV1U535-F1
#
_entry.id   AF-A0AAV1U535-F1
#
_cell.length_a   1.000
_cell.length_b   1.000
_cell.length_c   1.000
_cell.angle_alpha   90.00
_cell.angle_beta   90.00
_cell.angle_gamma   90.00
#
_symmetry.space_group_name_H-M   'P 1'
#
loop_
_entity.id
_entity.type
_entity.pdbx_description
1 polymer ?
#
loop_
_entity_poly.entity_id
_entity_poly.type
_entity_poly.pdbx_seq_one_letter_code
_entity_poly.pdbx_strand_id
1 'polypeptide(L)'
;MDKRSQATLFNALAWIDSLKTREEGVVNPEAVDAALNRFTEAFGINLQDAEQKRQLAVNGNVSFDEIFAAGLKALNLTVGAADELKSVVDDDPVVVKHPELWKKWVAKLETKGFFNDAVPGTSEYAARTSKALAKFKEKFGDVMPEMSKEEKEAKAEEAKAQGNAALSLQDYERAAKFYREALQLSAHGPSSHIYHSNLAAALMYLGQYSDVIDHCEQSISLKPTYVKAYSRMGSAQVQLKDFDGAIDTYRRGLEFDSTNAACRDGLADAEVKRRQVQAAPIASASTSTPSSGGMPDLSSLASMLGGGGGGGGGLADLMSNPQMMQMAQSMMQNPQMMQMAQSMMQNPEMLGNLMGGGGAAPNAAAGGGLGSGMPDLSSLMNSPELVAARSDPDLADFFRDVDSEGPSAAMRHMSNPKVSSLVRSMMP
;
A
#
# COMPACT_ATOMS: atom_id res chain seq x y z
N MET A 1 -9.01 -27.15 63.97
CA MET A 1 -9.01 -27.87 62.68
C MET A 1 -9.84 -29.13 62.87
N ASP A 2 -10.80 -29.41 61.98
CA ASP A 2 -11.63 -30.62 62.11
C ASP A 2 -10.81 -31.88 61.77
N LYS A 3 -11.29 -33.06 62.19
CA LYS A 3 -10.56 -34.34 62.02
C LYS A 3 -10.22 -34.66 60.57
N ARG A 4 -11.07 -34.23 59.62
CA ARG A 4 -10.85 -34.46 58.19
C ARG A 4 -9.71 -33.58 57.68
N SER A 5 -9.71 -32.32 58.06
CA SER A 5 -8.63 -31.39 57.74
C SER A 5 -7.28 -31.86 58.36
N GLN A 6 -7.29 -32.38 59.58
CA GLN A 6 -6.08 -32.95 60.22
C GLN A 6 -5.55 -34.19 59.49
N ALA A 7 -6.44 -35.10 59.07
CA ALA A 7 -6.09 -36.29 58.28
C ALA A 7 -5.42 -35.94 56.96
N THR A 8 -6.00 -34.96 56.29
CA THR A 8 -5.53 -34.34 55.06
C THR A 8 -4.11 -33.76 55.21
N LEU A 9 -3.88 -32.95 56.24
CA LEU A 9 -2.57 -32.34 56.50
C LEU A 9 -1.52 -33.40 56.88
N PHE A 10 -1.92 -34.43 57.64
CA PHE A 10 -1.05 -35.54 57.99
C PHE A 10 -0.49 -36.26 56.74
N ASN A 11 -1.35 -36.58 55.76
CA ASN A 11 -0.92 -37.26 54.54
C ASN A 11 0.02 -36.41 53.68
N ALA A 12 -0.21 -35.09 53.62
CA ALA A 12 0.68 -34.17 52.91
C ALA A 12 2.07 -34.12 53.55
N LEU A 13 2.14 -34.05 54.89
CA LEU A 13 3.40 -34.06 55.63
C LEU A 13 4.15 -35.39 55.49
N ALA A 14 3.44 -36.53 55.49
CA ALA A 14 4.04 -37.85 55.27
C ALA A 14 4.65 -38.00 53.86
N TRP A 15 4.03 -37.39 52.85
CA TRP A 15 4.60 -37.35 51.51
C TRP A 15 5.86 -36.46 51.45
N ILE A 16 5.84 -35.29 52.10
CA ILE A 16 7.02 -34.41 52.19
C ILE A 16 8.20 -35.14 52.86
N ASP A 17 7.94 -35.90 53.93
CA ASP A 17 8.95 -36.73 54.61
C ASP A 17 9.57 -37.78 53.67
N SER A 18 8.77 -38.38 52.77
CA SER A 18 9.26 -39.35 51.79
C SER A 18 10.26 -38.76 50.77
N LEU A 19 10.25 -37.44 50.55
CA LEU A 19 11.15 -36.77 49.60
C LEU A 19 12.63 -36.86 50.03
N LYS A 20 12.91 -37.10 51.31
CA LYS A 20 14.27 -37.35 51.82
C LYS A 20 14.96 -38.56 51.21
N THR A 21 14.19 -39.47 50.62
CA THR A 21 14.68 -40.76 50.09
C THR A 21 14.81 -40.79 48.58
N ARG A 22 14.50 -39.68 47.89
CA ARG A 22 14.62 -39.56 46.42
C ARG A 22 16.02 -39.06 46.03
N GLU A 23 16.54 -39.54 44.89
CA GLU A 23 17.94 -39.42 44.44
C GLU A 23 18.63 -38.07 44.69
N GLU A 24 19.91 -38.15 45.05
CA GLU A 24 20.76 -37.03 45.51
C GLU A 24 20.87 -35.89 44.49
N GLY A 25 20.55 -34.67 44.93
CA GLY A 25 20.86 -33.42 44.22
C GLY A 25 19.72 -32.42 44.05
N VAL A 26 18.47 -32.82 44.27
CA VAL A 26 17.29 -31.93 44.04
C VAL A 26 16.66 -31.42 45.35
N VAL A 27 16.81 -32.14 46.46
CA VAL A 27 16.12 -31.81 47.72
C VAL A 27 17.11 -31.88 48.89
N ASN A 28 17.27 -30.78 49.63
CA ASN A 28 18.09 -30.74 50.85
C ASN A 28 17.31 -31.38 52.02
N PRO A 29 17.74 -32.54 52.56
CA PRO A 29 17.03 -33.23 53.64
C PRO A 29 16.87 -32.39 54.92
N GLU A 30 17.87 -31.56 55.25
CA GLU A 30 17.82 -30.69 56.44
C GLU A 30 16.77 -29.59 56.31
N ALA A 31 16.55 -29.08 55.09
CA ALA A 31 15.50 -28.10 54.81
C ALA A 31 14.11 -28.74 54.91
N VAL A 32 13.97 -30.01 54.51
CA VAL A 32 12.74 -30.79 54.68
C VAL A 32 12.46 -31.02 56.16
N ASP A 33 13.46 -31.38 56.95
CA ASP A 33 13.32 -31.54 58.41
C ASP A 33 12.91 -30.25 59.12
N ALA A 34 13.57 -29.13 58.77
CA ALA A 34 13.22 -27.82 59.34
C ALA A 34 11.79 -27.41 58.98
N ALA A 35 11.33 -27.70 57.76
CA ALA A 35 9.95 -27.43 57.34
C ALA A 35 8.96 -28.31 58.13
N LEU A 36 9.19 -29.62 58.18
CA LEU A 36 8.32 -30.57 58.90
C LEU A 36 8.17 -30.24 60.38
N ASN A 37 9.25 -29.80 61.05
CA ASN A 37 9.20 -29.38 62.44
C ASN A 37 8.33 -28.13 62.64
N ARG A 38 8.46 -27.12 61.76
CA ARG A 38 7.62 -25.91 61.81
C ARG A 38 6.15 -26.22 61.59
N PHE A 39 5.82 -27.16 60.68
CA PHE A 39 4.43 -27.61 60.49
C PHE A 39 3.91 -28.42 61.68
N THR A 40 4.75 -29.27 62.26
CA THR A 40 4.38 -30.06 63.44
C THR A 40 4.03 -29.14 64.61
N GLU A 41 4.83 -28.10 64.85
CA GLU A 41 4.57 -27.09 65.88
C GLU A 41 3.34 -26.23 65.59
N ALA A 42 3.19 -25.75 64.34
CA ALA A 42 2.10 -24.86 63.98
C ALA A 42 0.72 -25.54 63.99
N PHE A 43 0.67 -26.84 63.66
CA PHE A 43 -0.59 -27.55 63.46
C PHE A 43 -0.85 -28.67 64.48
N GLY A 44 0.13 -28.99 65.34
CA GLY A 44 0.01 -30.01 66.39
C GLY A 44 -0.07 -31.45 65.86
N ILE A 45 0.47 -31.68 64.66
CA ILE A 45 0.42 -32.99 63.97
C ILE A 45 1.83 -33.57 63.91
N ASN A 46 2.06 -34.68 64.61
CA ASN A 46 3.35 -35.36 64.70
C ASN A 46 3.37 -36.63 63.85
N LEU A 47 4.20 -36.63 62.81
CA LEU A 47 4.38 -37.79 61.92
C LEU A 47 4.99 -39.02 62.59
N GLN A 48 5.67 -38.87 63.73
CA GLN A 48 6.28 -39.97 64.47
C GLN A 48 5.33 -40.57 65.53
N ASP A 49 4.19 -39.93 65.78
CA ASP A 49 3.19 -40.43 66.72
C ASP A 49 2.32 -41.50 66.05
N ALA A 50 2.49 -42.75 66.50
CA ALA A 50 1.80 -43.92 65.96
C ALA A 50 0.28 -43.89 66.17
N GLU A 51 -0.19 -43.21 67.23
CA GLU A 51 -1.62 -43.10 67.55
C GLU A 51 -2.27 -42.03 66.68
N GLN A 52 -1.62 -40.87 66.50
CA GLN A 52 -2.07 -39.87 65.52
C GLN A 52 -2.09 -40.44 64.10
N LYS A 53 -1.06 -41.22 63.71
CA LYS A 53 -1.00 -41.95 62.43
C LYS A 53 -2.24 -42.82 62.18
N ARG A 54 -2.72 -43.53 63.20
CA ARG A 54 -3.92 -44.39 63.08
C ARG A 54 -5.22 -43.59 63.03
N GLN A 55 -5.35 -42.55 63.85
CA GLN A 55 -6.59 -41.77 63.95
C GLN A 55 -6.83 -40.86 62.74
N LEU A 56 -5.78 -40.44 62.06
CA LEU A 56 -5.80 -39.48 60.96
C LEU A 56 -5.74 -40.14 59.57
N ALA A 57 -5.66 -41.46 59.47
CA ALA A 57 -5.72 -42.17 58.19
C ALA A 57 -7.18 -42.36 57.73
N VAL A 58 -7.77 -41.37 57.03
CA VAL A 58 -9.18 -41.45 56.56
C VAL A 58 -9.39 -40.90 55.14
N ASN A 59 -10.19 -41.65 54.35
CA ASN A 59 -10.57 -41.46 52.95
C ASN A 59 -11.19 -40.08 52.57
N GLY A 60 -10.57 -39.35 51.64
CA GLY A 60 -11.00 -39.37 50.23
C GLY A 60 -11.90 -38.28 49.60
N ASN A 61 -12.19 -37.10 50.19
CA ASN A 61 -12.98 -36.06 49.48
C ASN A 61 -12.37 -34.64 49.42
N VAL A 62 -11.06 -34.49 49.58
CA VAL A 62 -10.34 -33.26 49.25
C VAL A 62 -9.11 -33.73 48.48
N SER A 63 -8.90 -33.21 47.26
CA SER A 63 -7.78 -33.70 46.44
C SER A 63 -6.46 -33.25 47.07
N PHE A 64 -5.40 -34.04 46.87
CA PHE A 64 -4.04 -33.69 47.31
C PHE A 64 -3.65 -32.26 46.86
N ASP A 65 -4.12 -31.84 45.69
CA ASP A 65 -3.86 -30.54 45.09
C ASP A 65 -4.49 -29.38 45.88
N GLU A 66 -5.71 -29.55 46.40
CA GLU A 66 -6.40 -28.53 47.21
C GLU A 66 -5.69 -28.31 48.56
N ILE A 67 -5.11 -29.37 49.11
CA ILE A 67 -4.38 -29.38 50.38
C ILE A 67 -3.02 -28.73 50.23
N PHE A 68 -2.32 -29.11 49.15
CA PHE A 68 -1.01 -28.58 48.81
C PHE A 68 -1.08 -27.10 48.45
N ALA A 69 -2.08 -26.68 47.66
CA ALA A 69 -2.32 -25.27 47.33
C ALA A 69 -2.68 -24.42 48.55
N ALA A 70 -3.50 -24.94 49.47
CA ALA A 70 -3.83 -24.25 50.72
C ALA A 70 -2.61 -24.08 51.63
N GLY A 71 -1.76 -25.12 51.72
CA GLY A 71 -0.50 -25.08 52.48
C GLY A 71 0.48 -24.04 51.92
N LEU A 72 0.68 -24.01 50.60
CA LEU A 72 1.57 -23.06 49.94
C LEU A 72 1.08 -21.61 50.11
N LYS A 73 -0.24 -21.37 49.94
CA LYS A 73 -0.85 -20.05 50.16
C LYS A 73 -0.71 -19.56 51.60
N ALA A 74 -0.82 -20.43 52.60
CA ALA A 74 -0.65 -20.08 54.01
C ALA A 74 0.79 -19.68 54.37
N LEU A 75 1.77 -20.09 53.56
CA LEU A 75 3.20 -19.80 53.74
C LEU A 75 3.69 -18.65 52.87
N ASN A 76 2.80 -18.00 52.12
CA ASN A 76 3.16 -17.03 51.06
C ASN A 76 4.11 -17.62 50.00
N LEU A 77 4.04 -18.94 49.78
CA LEU A 77 4.77 -19.64 48.72
C LEU A 77 3.81 -19.86 47.55
N THR A 78 4.20 -19.50 46.34
CA THR A 78 3.42 -19.79 45.13
C THR A 78 3.80 -21.17 44.59
N VAL A 79 2.81 -21.93 44.11
CA VAL A 79 3.07 -23.19 43.39
C VAL A 79 3.55 -22.80 41.99
N GLY A 80 4.87 -22.73 41.80
CA GLY A 80 5.57 -22.27 40.59
C GLY A 80 5.41 -23.16 39.36
N ALA A 81 4.20 -23.60 39.03
CA ALA A 81 3.88 -24.23 37.76
C ALA A 81 2.45 -23.93 37.32
N ALA A 82 1.47 -23.92 38.24
CA ALA A 82 0.09 -23.62 37.91
C ALA A 82 -0.14 -22.10 37.72
N ASP A 83 0.40 -21.27 38.62
CA ASP A 83 0.31 -19.80 38.48
C ASP A 83 1.21 -19.29 37.35
N GLU A 84 2.40 -19.87 37.17
CA GLU A 84 3.30 -19.51 36.05
C GLU A 84 2.75 -19.95 34.69
N LEU A 85 2.17 -21.14 34.58
CA LEU A 85 1.55 -21.59 33.33
C LEU A 85 0.29 -20.80 33.02
N LYS A 86 -0.50 -20.48 34.04
CA LYS A 86 -1.68 -19.64 33.90
C LYS A 86 -1.28 -18.25 33.43
N SER A 87 -0.26 -17.62 34.03
CA SER A 87 0.26 -16.33 33.53
C SER A 87 0.81 -16.46 32.11
N VAL A 88 1.57 -17.51 31.79
CA VAL A 88 2.12 -17.72 30.43
C VAL A 88 1.02 -17.87 29.36
N VAL A 89 -0.09 -18.52 29.68
CA VAL A 89 -1.22 -18.69 28.76
C VAL A 89 -2.08 -17.44 28.70
N ASP A 90 -2.43 -16.86 29.85
CA ASP A 90 -3.31 -15.70 29.95
C ASP A 90 -2.63 -14.42 29.42
N ASP A 91 -1.30 -14.32 29.52
CA ASP A 91 -0.48 -13.22 28.99
C ASP A 91 0.01 -13.46 27.55
N ASP A 92 -0.27 -14.62 26.93
CA ASP A 92 0.15 -14.89 25.55
C ASP A 92 -0.57 -13.94 24.57
N PRO A 93 0.17 -13.20 23.71
CA PRO A 93 -0.43 -12.18 22.84
C PRO A 93 -1.55 -12.70 21.92
N VAL A 94 -1.48 -13.96 21.50
CA VAL A 94 -2.49 -14.57 20.62
C VAL A 94 -3.75 -14.92 21.42
N VAL A 95 -3.58 -15.39 22.65
CA VAL A 95 -4.68 -15.72 23.57
C VAL A 95 -5.38 -14.46 24.06
N VAL A 96 -4.62 -13.43 24.46
CA VAL A 96 -5.15 -12.11 24.87
C VAL A 96 -6.01 -11.49 23.76
N LYS A 97 -5.57 -11.61 22.51
CA LYS A 97 -6.28 -11.09 21.34
C LYS A 97 -7.54 -11.89 20.98
N HIS A 98 -7.58 -13.18 21.32
CA HIS A 98 -8.65 -14.10 20.94
C HIS A 98 -9.12 -15.01 22.10
N PRO A 99 -9.60 -14.45 23.22
CA PRO A 99 -9.88 -15.22 24.44
C PRO A 99 -11.02 -16.24 24.25
N GLU A 100 -12.05 -15.89 23.47
CA GLU A 100 -13.18 -16.78 23.20
C GLU A 100 -12.83 -17.92 22.24
N LEU A 101 -11.87 -17.72 21.34
CA LEU A 101 -11.37 -18.78 20.46
C LEU A 101 -10.49 -19.76 21.25
N TRP A 102 -9.68 -19.26 22.17
CA TRP A 102 -8.89 -20.09 23.07
C TRP A 102 -9.79 -20.98 23.94
N LYS A 103 -10.85 -20.43 24.55
CA LYS A 103 -11.84 -21.21 25.31
C LYS A 103 -12.48 -22.33 24.48
N LYS A 104 -12.94 -22.02 23.26
CA LYS A 104 -13.53 -23.02 22.35
C LYS A 104 -12.52 -24.08 21.90
N TRP A 105 -11.27 -23.68 21.71
CA TRP A 105 -10.18 -24.59 21.34
C TRP A 105 -9.87 -25.59 22.45
N VAL A 106 -9.72 -25.11 23.69
CA VAL A 106 -9.47 -25.95 24.87
C VAL A 106 -10.64 -26.92 25.09
N ALA A 107 -11.90 -26.45 25.06
CA ALA A 107 -13.08 -27.31 25.20
C ALA A 107 -13.13 -28.43 24.12
N LYS A 108 -12.68 -28.12 22.90
CA LYS A 108 -12.59 -29.13 21.83
C LYS A 108 -11.47 -30.15 22.07
N LEU A 109 -10.39 -29.77 22.75
CA LEU A 109 -9.32 -30.68 23.14
C LEU A 109 -9.76 -31.59 24.30
N GLU A 110 -10.49 -31.04 25.27
CA GLU A 110 -11.09 -31.78 26.38
C GLU A 110 -12.08 -32.84 25.89
N THR A 111 -12.99 -32.48 24.97
CA THR A 111 -13.95 -33.46 24.38
C THR A 111 -13.26 -34.58 23.59
N LYS A 112 -12.03 -34.33 23.10
CA LYS A 112 -11.19 -35.33 22.44
C LYS A 112 -10.33 -36.14 23.40
N GLY A 113 -10.44 -35.89 24.70
CA GLY A 113 -9.65 -36.56 25.73
C GLY A 113 -8.17 -36.17 25.75
N PHE A 114 -7.80 -35.03 25.16
CA PHE A 114 -6.40 -34.60 25.08
C PHE A 114 -5.74 -34.42 26.47
N PHE A 115 -6.54 -34.09 27.48
CA PHE A 115 -6.10 -33.90 28.87
C PHE A 115 -6.46 -35.06 29.81
N ASN A 116 -7.08 -36.15 29.34
CA ASN A 116 -7.68 -37.16 30.22
C ASN A 116 -6.70 -37.82 31.21
N ASP A 117 -5.43 -37.98 30.82
CA ASP A 117 -4.41 -38.60 31.68
C ASP A 117 -3.47 -37.57 32.33
N ALA A 118 -3.75 -36.27 32.19
CA ALA A 118 -2.94 -35.21 32.76
C ALA A 118 -3.75 -34.44 33.81
N VAL A 119 -3.30 -34.50 35.07
CA VAL A 119 -3.96 -33.82 36.18
C VAL A 119 -3.53 -32.34 36.23
N PRO A 120 -4.47 -31.38 36.30
CA PRO A 120 -4.15 -29.96 36.44
C PRO A 120 -3.13 -29.67 37.54
N GLY A 121 -2.12 -28.85 37.24
CA GLY A 121 -1.03 -28.52 38.18
C GLY A 121 0.20 -29.45 38.11
N THR A 122 0.13 -30.57 37.38
CA THR A 122 1.29 -31.43 37.12
C THR A 122 2.16 -30.89 35.98
N SER A 123 3.44 -31.30 35.95
CA SER A 123 4.34 -31.01 34.82
C SER A 123 3.83 -31.57 33.50
N GLU A 124 3.14 -32.71 33.54
CA GLU A 124 2.53 -33.33 32.37
C GLU A 124 1.36 -32.50 31.82
N TYR A 125 0.49 -31.98 32.70
CA TYR A 125 -0.57 -31.06 32.31
C TYR A 125 -0.01 -29.74 31.77
N ALA A 126 1.05 -29.23 32.37
CA ALA A 126 1.76 -28.04 31.87
C ALA A 126 2.31 -28.27 30.46
N ALA A 127 2.99 -29.40 30.22
CA ALA A 127 3.51 -29.75 28.91
C ALA A 127 2.39 -29.90 27.86
N ARG A 128 1.25 -30.51 28.21
CA ARG A 128 0.09 -30.62 27.31
C ARG A 128 -0.53 -29.26 27.02
N THR A 129 -0.62 -28.38 28.02
CA THR A 129 -1.13 -27.02 27.87
C THR A 129 -0.22 -26.18 26.98
N SER A 130 1.10 -26.23 27.18
CA SER A 130 2.08 -25.57 26.30
C SER A 130 2.00 -26.10 24.87
N LYS A 131 1.76 -27.41 24.68
CA LYS A 131 1.55 -28.01 23.35
C LYS A 131 0.24 -27.57 22.70
N ALA A 132 -0.83 -27.44 23.49
CA ALA A 132 -2.11 -26.91 23.04
C ALA A 132 -1.99 -25.43 22.63
N LEU A 133 -1.24 -24.63 23.42
CA LEU A 133 -0.93 -23.23 23.14
C LEU A 133 -0.08 -23.09 21.87
N ALA A 134 0.98 -23.89 21.72
CA ALA A 134 1.81 -23.89 20.51
C ALA A 134 0.98 -24.18 19.24
N LYS A 135 0.10 -25.19 19.28
CA LYS A 135 -0.81 -25.49 18.15
C LYS A 135 -1.87 -24.42 17.93
N PHE A 136 -2.32 -23.76 18.99
CA PHE A 136 -3.22 -22.62 18.87
C PHE A 136 -2.51 -21.45 18.20
N LYS A 137 -1.26 -21.17 18.56
CA LYS A 137 -0.43 -20.14 17.92
C LYS A 137 -0.07 -20.52 16.48
N GLU A 138 0.17 -21.78 16.17
CA GLU A 138 0.36 -22.24 14.78
C GLU A 138 -0.91 -22.00 13.95
N LYS A 139 -2.08 -22.26 14.53
CA LYS A 139 -3.36 -22.20 13.82
C LYS A 139 -4.00 -20.80 13.79
N PHE A 140 -3.71 -19.97 14.79
CA PHE A 140 -4.37 -18.70 15.04
C PHE A 140 -3.39 -17.55 15.35
N GLY A 141 -2.10 -17.83 15.55
CA GLY A 141 -1.07 -16.88 15.98
C GLY A 141 -0.46 -16.03 14.87
N ASP A 142 -0.65 -16.42 13.60
CA ASP A 142 -0.39 -15.56 12.44
C ASP A 142 -1.67 -15.10 11.74
N VAL A 143 -2.82 -15.24 12.40
CA VAL A 143 -3.99 -14.48 11.99
C VAL A 143 -3.83 -13.10 12.65
N MET A 144 -3.10 -12.19 11.98
CA MET A 144 -3.49 -10.76 12.02
C MET A 144 -5.01 -10.75 12.01
N PRO A 145 -5.70 -10.06 12.94
CA PRO A 145 -7.14 -10.21 13.04
C PRO A 145 -7.65 -10.00 11.63
N GLU A 146 -8.31 -11.00 11.04
CA GLU A 146 -8.62 -10.94 9.62
C GLU A 146 -9.43 -9.66 9.49
N MET A 147 -8.81 -8.62 8.91
CA MET A 147 -9.42 -7.31 8.91
C MET A 147 -10.81 -7.53 8.32
N SER A 148 -11.82 -7.00 8.99
CA SER A 148 -13.18 -7.21 8.51
C SER A 148 -13.25 -6.77 7.05
N LYS A 149 -14.18 -7.32 6.28
CA LYS A 149 -14.32 -6.92 4.87
C LYS A 149 -14.42 -5.38 4.75
N GLU A 150 -15.14 -4.77 5.68
CA GLU A 150 -15.33 -3.33 5.80
C GLU A 150 -14.03 -2.60 6.13
N GLU A 151 -13.20 -3.14 7.04
CA GLU A 151 -11.88 -2.56 7.36
C GLU A 151 -10.90 -2.68 6.18
N LYS A 152 -10.91 -3.81 5.46
CA LYS A 152 -10.09 -4.00 4.24
C LYS A 152 -10.52 -3.02 3.16
N GLU A 153 -11.81 -2.83 2.97
CA GLU A 153 -12.37 -1.87 2.03
C GLU A 153 -12.03 -0.42 2.43
N ALA A 154 -12.14 -0.07 3.72
CA ALA A 154 -11.77 1.26 4.21
C ALA A 154 -10.28 1.56 3.98
N LYS A 155 -9.38 0.62 4.29
CA LYS A 155 -7.95 0.79 4.00
C LYS A 155 -7.63 0.81 2.51
N ALA A 156 -8.37 0.06 1.69
CA ALA A 156 -8.21 0.12 0.24
C ALA A 156 -8.60 1.50 -0.32
N GLU A 157 -9.67 2.10 0.21
CA GLU A 157 -10.08 3.47 -0.14
C GLU A 157 -9.05 4.52 0.31
N GLU A 158 -8.46 4.35 1.49
CA GLU A 158 -7.37 5.19 1.99
C GLU A 158 -6.13 5.08 1.09
N ALA A 159 -5.69 3.86 0.77
CA ALA A 159 -4.58 3.62 -0.15
C ALA A 159 -4.86 4.22 -1.53
N LYS A 160 -6.09 4.10 -2.07
CA LYS A 160 -6.48 4.79 -3.30
C LYS A 160 -6.35 6.32 -3.17
N ALA A 161 -6.76 6.92 -2.05
CA ALA A 161 -6.64 8.35 -1.82
C ALA A 161 -5.18 8.81 -1.78
N GLN A 162 -4.31 8.05 -1.10
CA GLN A 162 -2.86 8.29 -1.08
C GLN A 162 -2.25 8.14 -2.49
N GLY A 163 -2.68 7.15 -3.26
CA GLY A 163 -2.30 6.97 -4.65
C GLY A 163 -2.69 8.17 -5.53
N ASN A 164 -3.91 8.69 -5.36
CA ASN A 164 -4.37 9.89 -6.08
C ASN A 164 -3.56 11.13 -5.71
N ALA A 165 -3.23 11.29 -4.43
CA ALA A 165 -2.38 12.39 -3.97
C ALA A 165 -0.97 12.31 -4.60
N ALA A 166 -0.35 11.12 -4.59
CA ALA A 166 0.93 10.89 -5.24
C ALA A 166 0.86 11.16 -6.75
N LEU A 167 -0.20 10.72 -7.42
CA LEU A 167 -0.43 10.97 -8.85
C LEU A 167 -0.52 12.47 -9.17
N SER A 168 -1.17 13.26 -8.30
CA SER A 168 -1.27 14.72 -8.44
C SER A 168 0.09 15.42 -8.27
N LEU A 169 0.99 14.83 -7.49
CA LEU A 169 2.37 15.27 -7.30
C LEU A 169 3.31 14.72 -8.38
N GLN A 170 2.78 14.02 -9.40
CA GLN A 170 3.54 13.35 -10.45
C GLN A 170 4.53 12.28 -9.93
N ASP A 171 4.32 11.77 -8.71
CA ASP A 171 5.07 10.64 -8.15
C ASP A 171 4.37 9.34 -8.56
N TYR A 172 4.63 8.91 -9.79
CA TYR A 172 3.92 7.81 -10.43
C TYR A 172 4.28 6.45 -9.81
N GLU A 173 5.51 6.26 -9.34
CA GLU A 173 5.96 5.06 -8.65
C GLU A 173 5.24 4.87 -7.32
N ARG A 174 5.13 5.93 -6.50
CA ARG A 174 4.36 5.85 -5.26
C ARG A 174 2.87 5.69 -5.53
N ALA A 175 2.33 6.38 -6.54
CA ALA A 175 0.94 6.20 -6.93
C ALA A 175 0.63 4.73 -7.28
N ALA A 176 1.47 4.12 -8.13
CA ALA A 176 1.34 2.72 -8.51
C ALA A 176 1.46 1.78 -7.30
N LYS A 177 2.37 2.06 -6.36
CA LYS A 177 2.52 1.29 -5.11
C LYS A 177 1.22 1.29 -4.29
N PHE A 178 0.65 2.46 -4.05
CA PHE A 178 -0.57 2.58 -3.25
C PHE A 178 -1.80 1.96 -3.93
N TYR A 179 -1.93 2.07 -5.26
CA TYR A 179 -3.02 1.38 -5.95
C TYR A 179 -2.88 -0.16 -5.92
N ARG A 180 -1.65 -0.68 -5.98
CA ARG A 180 -1.40 -2.13 -5.78
C ARG A 180 -1.75 -2.56 -4.36
N GLU A 181 -1.44 -1.76 -3.35
CA GLU A 181 -1.85 -2.01 -1.97
C GLU A 181 -3.39 -2.04 -1.83
N ALA A 182 -4.10 -1.08 -2.44
CA ALA A 182 -5.56 -1.08 -2.48
C ALA A 182 -6.13 -2.37 -3.10
N LEU A 183 -5.51 -2.88 -4.18
CA LEU A 183 -5.90 -4.14 -4.82
C LEU A 183 -5.56 -5.37 -3.99
N GLN A 184 -4.45 -5.37 -3.22
CA GLN A 184 -4.14 -6.45 -2.29
C GLN A 184 -5.17 -6.54 -1.16
N LEU A 185 -5.68 -5.40 -0.70
CA LEU A 185 -6.70 -5.33 0.35
C LEU A 185 -8.10 -5.66 -0.20
N SER A 186 -8.41 -5.21 -1.42
CA SER A 186 -9.72 -5.38 -2.03
C SER A 186 -9.60 -5.57 -3.55
N ALA A 187 -9.38 -6.81 -3.97
CA ALA A 187 -9.25 -7.19 -5.39
C ALA A 187 -10.60 -7.30 -6.12
N HIS A 188 -11.68 -7.62 -5.40
CA HIS A 188 -13.02 -7.86 -5.96
C HIS A 188 -14.11 -7.05 -5.23
N GLY A 189 -13.73 -5.97 -4.57
CA GLY A 189 -14.64 -5.05 -3.91
C GLY A 189 -15.33 -4.09 -4.89
N PRO A 190 -16.26 -3.26 -4.39
CA PRO A 190 -17.06 -2.37 -5.22
C PRO A 190 -16.22 -1.35 -6.00
N SER A 191 -15.09 -0.92 -5.45
CA SER A 191 -14.18 0.06 -6.06
C SER A 191 -12.98 -0.55 -6.79
N SER A 192 -12.83 -1.87 -6.85
CA SER A 192 -11.62 -2.51 -7.40
C SER A 192 -11.38 -2.17 -8.87
N HIS A 193 -12.46 -2.00 -9.65
CA HIS A 193 -12.37 -1.51 -11.04
C HIS A 193 -11.70 -0.12 -11.13
N ILE A 194 -11.92 0.75 -10.14
CA ILE A 194 -11.31 2.09 -10.06
C ILE A 194 -9.83 1.96 -9.72
N TYR A 195 -9.45 1.09 -8.77
CA TYR A 195 -8.05 0.89 -8.39
C TYR A 195 -7.22 0.39 -9.57
N HIS A 196 -7.73 -0.61 -10.31
CA HIS A 196 -7.12 -1.10 -11.54
C HIS A 196 -6.96 0.00 -12.58
N SER A 197 -8.01 0.79 -12.83
CA SER A 197 -7.93 1.88 -13.80
C SER A 197 -6.90 2.93 -13.36
N ASN A 198 -6.88 3.33 -12.09
CA ASN A 198 -5.95 4.32 -11.58
C ASN A 198 -4.49 3.84 -11.57
N LEU A 199 -4.26 2.56 -11.26
CA LEU A 199 -2.97 1.92 -11.46
C LEU A 199 -2.54 2.01 -12.94
N ALA A 200 -3.43 1.67 -13.88
CA ALA A 200 -3.18 1.84 -15.31
C ALA A 200 -2.83 3.30 -15.69
N ALA A 201 -3.39 4.33 -15.04
CA ALA A 201 -2.95 5.70 -15.27
C ALA A 201 -1.52 5.97 -14.78
N ALA A 202 -1.15 5.48 -13.59
CA ALA A 202 0.22 5.63 -13.10
C ALA A 202 1.23 4.90 -14.01
N LEU A 203 0.90 3.67 -14.43
CA LEU A 203 1.73 2.85 -15.31
C LEU A 203 1.89 3.46 -16.71
N MET A 204 0.87 4.16 -17.21
CA MET A 204 0.95 4.91 -18.47
C MET A 204 2.07 5.96 -18.42
N TYR A 205 2.16 6.73 -17.33
CA TYR A 205 3.24 7.71 -17.15
C TYR A 205 4.61 7.08 -16.95
N LEU A 206 4.68 5.86 -16.40
CA LEU A 206 5.89 5.07 -16.28
C LEU A 206 6.30 4.36 -17.58
N GLY A 207 5.51 4.47 -18.65
CA GLY A 207 5.78 3.81 -19.93
C GLY A 207 5.57 2.29 -19.94
N GLN A 208 4.91 1.74 -18.91
CA GLN A 208 4.66 0.29 -18.76
C GLN A 208 3.37 -0.12 -19.48
N TYR A 209 3.34 0.05 -20.81
CA TYR A 209 2.10 -0.03 -21.60
C TYR A 209 1.45 -1.42 -21.66
N SER A 210 2.23 -2.51 -21.56
CA SER A 210 1.67 -3.87 -21.44
C SER A 210 0.83 -4.01 -20.18
N ASP A 211 1.38 -3.57 -19.04
CA ASP A 211 0.75 -3.69 -17.73
C ASP A 211 -0.49 -2.77 -17.63
N VAL A 212 -0.50 -1.67 -18.38
CA VAL A 212 -1.69 -0.83 -18.54
C VAL A 212 -2.84 -1.63 -19.15
N ILE A 213 -2.58 -2.38 -20.22
CA ILE A 213 -3.60 -3.17 -20.89
C ILE A 213 -4.16 -4.22 -19.93
N ASP A 214 -3.30 -4.99 -19.27
CA ASP A 214 -3.70 -6.03 -18.32
C ASP A 214 -4.62 -5.45 -17.22
N HIS A 215 -4.24 -4.33 -16.61
CA HIS A 215 -5.06 -3.71 -15.57
C HIS A 215 -6.33 -3.05 -16.11
N CYS A 216 -6.33 -2.51 -17.32
CA CYS A 216 -7.55 -2.02 -17.94
C CYS A 216 -8.53 -3.17 -18.25
N GLU A 217 -8.04 -4.33 -18.69
CA GLU A 217 -8.87 -5.53 -18.90
C GLU A 217 -9.49 -6.01 -17.58
N GLN A 218 -8.72 -6.04 -16.49
CA GLN A 218 -9.28 -6.35 -15.15
C GLN A 218 -10.31 -5.31 -14.70
N SER A 219 -10.09 -4.01 -14.98
CA SER A 219 -11.07 -2.96 -14.68
C SER A 219 -12.38 -3.16 -15.45
N ILE A 220 -12.29 -3.49 -16.74
CA ILE A 220 -13.43 -3.75 -17.62
C ILE A 220 -14.16 -5.03 -17.22
N SER A 221 -13.44 -6.10 -16.84
CA SER A 221 -14.07 -7.35 -16.40
C SER A 221 -14.90 -7.15 -15.13
N LEU A 222 -14.42 -6.32 -14.20
CA LEU A 222 -15.12 -5.96 -12.96
C LEU A 222 -16.28 -5.00 -13.21
N LYS A 223 -16.12 -4.03 -14.12
CA LYS A 223 -17.17 -3.08 -14.50
C LYS A 223 -17.11 -2.72 -15.99
N PRO A 224 -17.88 -3.43 -16.84
CA PRO A 224 -17.85 -3.23 -18.29
C PRO A 224 -18.25 -1.83 -18.75
N THR A 225 -19.02 -1.09 -17.94
CA THR A 225 -19.47 0.28 -18.24
C THR A 225 -18.48 1.37 -17.82
N TYR A 226 -17.30 1.01 -17.29
CA TYR A 226 -16.31 1.98 -16.81
C TYR A 226 -15.45 2.53 -17.95
N VAL A 227 -15.99 3.49 -18.70
CA VAL A 227 -15.41 4.01 -19.96
C VAL A 227 -13.97 4.54 -19.82
N LYS A 228 -13.56 5.01 -18.64
CA LYS A 228 -12.17 5.44 -18.38
C LYS A 228 -11.13 4.31 -18.58
N ALA A 229 -11.51 3.05 -18.38
CA ALA A 229 -10.62 1.92 -18.63
C ALA A 229 -10.39 1.70 -20.13
N TYR A 230 -11.44 1.82 -20.97
CA TYR A 230 -11.32 1.74 -22.42
C TYR A 230 -10.44 2.85 -22.99
N SER A 231 -10.63 4.10 -22.52
CA SER A 231 -9.82 5.20 -23.03
C SER A 231 -8.32 5.01 -22.74
N ARG A 232 -8.00 4.53 -21.53
CA ARG A 232 -6.61 4.22 -21.11
C ARG A 232 -6.01 3.03 -21.85
N MET A 233 -6.79 1.96 -22.04
CA MET A 233 -6.36 0.78 -22.81
C MET A 233 -6.07 1.15 -24.27
N GLY A 234 -6.98 1.88 -24.92
CA GLY A 234 -6.78 2.36 -26.28
C GLY A 234 -5.53 3.23 -26.41
N SER A 235 -5.28 4.11 -25.43
CA SER A 235 -4.06 4.93 -25.43
C SER A 235 -2.80 4.07 -25.30
N ALA A 236 -2.81 3.01 -24.49
CA ALA A 236 -1.66 2.12 -24.35
C ALA A 236 -1.41 1.31 -25.63
N GLN A 237 -2.48 0.83 -26.28
CA GLN A 237 -2.40 0.15 -27.56
C GLN A 237 -1.82 1.07 -28.66
N VAL A 238 -2.20 2.34 -28.69
CA VAL A 238 -1.58 3.34 -29.59
C VAL A 238 -0.08 3.47 -29.32
N GLN A 239 0.35 3.53 -28.06
CA GLN A 239 1.77 3.59 -27.71
C GLN A 239 2.55 2.34 -28.13
N LEU A 240 1.90 1.18 -28.09
CA LEU A 240 2.43 -0.09 -28.59
C LEU A 240 2.30 -0.27 -30.12
N LYS A 241 1.76 0.74 -30.82
CA LYS A 241 1.49 0.72 -32.27
C LYS A 241 0.46 -0.34 -32.70
N ASP A 242 -0.32 -0.86 -31.77
CA ASP A 242 -1.49 -1.69 -32.04
C ASP A 242 -2.70 -0.78 -32.36
N PHE A 243 -2.69 -0.19 -33.55
CA PHE A 243 -3.72 0.79 -33.92
C PHE A 243 -5.09 0.15 -34.17
N ASP A 244 -5.13 -1.07 -34.71
CA ASP A 244 -6.39 -1.78 -34.94
C ASP A 244 -7.05 -2.18 -33.61
N GLY A 245 -6.26 -2.69 -32.65
CA GLY A 245 -6.75 -2.96 -31.30
C GLY A 245 -7.21 -1.69 -30.58
N ALA A 246 -6.48 -0.57 -30.71
CA ALA A 246 -6.88 0.70 -30.12
C ALA A 246 -8.23 1.20 -30.68
N ILE A 247 -8.43 1.14 -32.00
CA ILE A 247 -9.68 1.53 -32.67
C ILE A 247 -10.85 0.73 -32.12
N ASP A 248 -10.70 -0.60 -32.01
CA ASP A 248 -11.75 -1.47 -31.51
C ASP A 248 -12.08 -1.18 -30.03
N THR A 249 -11.06 -0.99 -29.20
CA THR A 249 -11.22 -0.63 -27.79
C THR A 249 -11.93 0.72 -27.61
N TYR A 250 -11.55 1.76 -28.37
CA TYR A 250 -12.22 3.06 -28.28
C TYR A 250 -13.68 2.98 -28.74
N ARG A 251 -13.98 2.22 -29.80
CA ARG A 251 -15.36 2.00 -30.27
C ARG A 251 -16.21 1.33 -29.19
N ARG A 252 -15.71 0.27 -28.57
CA ARG A 252 -16.39 -0.39 -27.43
C ARG A 252 -16.64 0.58 -26.27
N GLY A 253 -15.69 1.46 -25.95
CA GLY A 253 -15.90 2.52 -24.96
C GLY A 253 -17.05 3.48 -25.33
N LEU A 254 -17.15 3.85 -26.61
CA LEU A 254 -18.19 4.73 -27.14
C LEU A 254 -19.58 4.07 -27.25
N GLU A 255 -19.65 2.74 -27.29
CA GLU A 255 -20.93 2.03 -27.16
C GLU A 255 -21.58 2.26 -25.79
N PHE A 256 -20.76 2.43 -24.73
CA PHE A 256 -21.25 2.72 -23.37
C PHE A 256 -21.42 4.22 -23.09
N ASP A 257 -20.58 5.07 -23.65
CA ASP A 257 -20.69 6.54 -23.57
C ASP A 257 -20.28 7.17 -24.90
N SER A 258 -21.27 7.42 -25.77
CA SER A 258 -21.04 7.99 -27.09
C SER A 258 -20.51 9.43 -27.06
N THR A 259 -20.58 10.10 -25.91
CA THR A 259 -20.13 11.49 -25.74
C THR A 259 -18.72 11.60 -25.17
N ASN A 260 -18.09 10.46 -24.85
CA ASN A 260 -16.77 10.43 -24.23
C ASN A 260 -15.68 11.03 -25.13
N ALA A 261 -15.24 12.26 -24.81
CA ALA A 261 -14.25 12.98 -25.60
C ALA A 261 -12.94 12.18 -25.75
N ALA A 262 -12.41 11.61 -24.65
CA ALA A 262 -11.15 10.86 -24.69
C ALA A 262 -11.21 9.66 -25.64
N CYS A 263 -12.33 8.93 -25.69
CA CYS A 263 -12.48 7.82 -26.63
C CYS A 263 -12.68 8.30 -28.08
N ARG A 264 -13.43 9.39 -28.29
CA ARG A 264 -13.63 9.98 -29.63
C ARG A 264 -12.32 10.50 -30.22
N ASP A 265 -11.58 11.27 -29.44
CA ASP A 265 -10.33 11.88 -29.87
C ASP A 265 -9.25 10.79 -30.07
N GLY A 266 -9.19 9.82 -29.16
CA GLY A 266 -8.31 8.66 -29.27
C GLY A 266 -8.61 7.79 -30.49
N LEU A 267 -9.89 7.58 -30.81
CA LEU A 267 -10.30 6.85 -32.03
C LEU A 267 -9.82 7.57 -33.30
N ALA A 268 -10.04 8.89 -33.37
CA ALA A 268 -9.60 9.70 -34.51
C ALA A 268 -8.07 9.66 -34.68
N ASP A 269 -7.31 9.80 -33.59
CA ASP A 269 -5.85 9.71 -33.59
C ASP A 269 -5.37 8.31 -34.04
N ALA A 270 -5.96 7.24 -33.50
CA ALA A 270 -5.62 5.87 -33.87
C ALA A 270 -5.90 5.58 -35.36
N GLU A 271 -7.02 6.06 -35.91
CA GLU A 271 -7.35 5.92 -37.34
C GLU A 271 -6.36 6.66 -38.25
N VAL A 272 -5.93 7.87 -37.85
CA VAL A 272 -4.90 8.64 -38.56
C VAL A 272 -3.56 7.90 -38.54
N LYS A 273 -3.11 7.46 -37.36
CA LYS A 273 -1.83 6.75 -37.21
C LYS A 273 -1.81 5.42 -37.98
N ARG A 274 -2.92 4.66 -37.95
CA ARG A 274 -3.06 3.45 -38.76
C ARG A 274 -2.90 3.74 -40.25
N ARG A 275 -3.55 4.80 -40.76
CA ARG A 275 -3.45 5.19 -42.17
C ARG A 275 -2.01 5.60 -42.54
N GLN A 276 -1.31 6.32 -41.66
CA GLN A 276 0.07 6.71 -41.89
C GLN A 276 1.01 5.50 -42.01
N VAL A 277 0.82 4.48 -41.18
CA VAL A 277 1.59 3.23 -41.27
C VAL A 277 1.26 2.44 -42.54
N GLN A 278 -0.01 2.42 -42.96
CA GLN A 278 -0.42 1.76 -44.22
C GLN A 278 0.03 2.51 -45.47
N ALA A 279 0.20 3.84 -45.39
CA ALA A 279 0.64 4.68 -46.50
C ALA A 279 2.17 4.76 -46.64
N ALA A 280 2.95 4.19 -45.71
CA ALA A 280 4.40 4.09 -45.84
C ALA A 280 4.74 3.21 -47.06
N PRO A 281 5.47 3.73 -48.06
CA PRO A 281 5.71 3.00 -49.30
C PRO A 281 6.54 1.74 -49.01
N ILE A 282 6.13 0.62 -49.60
CA ILE A 282 6.89 -0.64 -49.64
C ILE A 282 8.11 -0.43 -50.54
N ALA A 283 9.09 0.34 -50.07
CA ALA A 283 10.37 0.52 -50.75
C ALA A 283 11.34 -0.60 -50.34
N SER A 284 11.01 -1.87 -50.65
CA SER A 284 11.94 -3.02 -50.70
C SER A 284 11.20 -4.37 -50.76
N ALA A 285 10.46 -4.62 -51.84
CA ALA A 285 10.07 -6.00 -52.19
C ALA A 285 9.73 -6.11 -53.69
N SER A 286 10.74 -6.00 -54.55
CA SER A 286 10.65 -6.43 -55.95
C SER A 286 11.69 -7.51 -56.23
N THR A 287 11.35 -8.74 -55.90
CA THR A 287 12.02 -9.94 -56.43
C THR A 287 10.99 -10.85 -57.09
N SER A 288 10.94 -10.84 -58.42
CA SER A 288 11.04 -12.01 -59.31
C SER A 288 10.67 -11.68 -60.76
N THR A 289 11.72 -11.52 -61.58
CA THR A 289 11.99 -12.08 -62.93
C THR A 289 10.83 -12.56 -63.84
N PRO A 290 10.93 -12.36 -65.18
CA PRO A 290 11.82 -13.24 -65.97
C PRO A 290 12.60 -12.61 -67.14
N SER A 291 13.74 -13.26 -67.40
CA SER A 291 14.33 -13.53 -68.71
C SER A 291 15.47 -12.64 -69.25
N SER A 292 16.51 -13.38 -69.68
CA SER A 292 17.51 -13.14 -70.72
C SER A 292 18.57 -12.05 -70.52
N GLY A 293 19.78 -12.51 -70.17
CA GLY A 293 21.01 -12.21 -70.91
C GLY A 293 21.58 -10.79 -70.79
N GLY A 294 22.47 -10.58 -69.82
CA GLY A 294 23.35 -9.42 -69.78
C GLY A 294 24.02 -9.32 -68.41
N MET A 295 25.35 -9.34 -68.37
CA MET A 295 26.12 -9.16 -67.13
C MET A 295 25.73 -7.86 -66.41
N PRO A 296 25.58 -7.84 -65.07
CA PRO A 296 25.38 -6.62 -64.32
C PRO A 296 26.69 -5.80 -64.24
N ASP A 297 26.53 -4.50 -64.47
CA ASP A 297 27.57 -3.48 -64.49
C ASP A 297 28.22 -3.28 -63.10
N LEU A 298 29.52 -3.53 -63.01
CA LEU A 298 30.35 -3.36 -61.80
C LEU A 298 30.73 -1.89 -61.52
N SER A 299 30.21 -0.93 -62.28
CA SER A 299 30.50 0.50 -62.11
C SER A 299 29.97 1.09 -60.79
N SER A 300 28.97 0.46 -60.16
CA SER A 300 28.39 0.93 -58.88
C SER A 300 29.17 0.49 -57.63
N LEU A 301 30.10 -0.46 -57.75
CA LEU A 301 30.98 -0.89 -56.64
C LEU A 301 32.24 -0.02 -56.53
N ALA A 302 32.63 0.65 -57.63
CA ALA A 302 33.78 1.54 -57.67
C ALA A 302 33.54 2.90 -56.97
N SER A 303 32.29 3.34 -56.81
CA SER A 303 31.95 4.54 -56.02
C SER A 303 31.92 4.30 -54.50
N MET A 304 31.96 3.03 -54.05
CA MET A 304 31.87 2.68 -52.63
C MET A 304 33.24 2.39 -52.00
N LEU A 305 34.31 2.22 -52.79
CA LEU A 305 35.62 1.80 -52.30
C LEU A 305 36.76 2.71 -52.81
N GLY A 306 36.71 3.97 -52.41
CA GLY A 306 37.83 4.92 -52.52
C GLY A 306 37.30 6.34 -52.41
N GLY A 307 37.58 7.13 -51.38
CA GLY A 307 38.57 7.04 -50.32
C GLY A 307 38.93 8.48 -49.98
N GLY A 308 38.70 8.86 -48.72
CA GLY A 308 39.39 9.98 -48.08
C GLY A 308 38.79 11.38 -48.30
N GLY A 309 38.55 12.07 -47.18
CA GLY A 309 38.51 13.54 -47.17
C GLY A 309 37.43 14.08 -46.26
N GLY A 310 37.80 14.59 -45.10
CA GLY A 310 36.88 15.13 -44.12
C GLY A 310 36.09 16.35 -44.58
N GLY A 311 35.09 16.69 -43.78
CA GLY A 311 34.62 18.07 -43.63
C GLY A 311 33.19 18.30 -44.08
N GLY A 312 32.32 18.52 -43.08
CA GLY A 312 31.13 19.37 -43.20
C GLY A 312 30.07 18.91 -44.20
N GLY A 313 29.04 18.23 -43.69
CA GLY A 313 27.71 18.22 -44.32
C GLY A 313 27.17 19.65 -44.34
N GLY A 314 27.61 20.41 -45.33
CA GLY A 314 27.28 21.81 -45.52
C GLY A 314 25.97 21.94 -46.28
N LEU A 315 25.21 22.94 -45.87
CA LEU A 315 24.01 23.57 -46.47
C LEU A 315 23.91 23.60 -48.02
N ALA A 316 24.99 23.29 -48.75
CA ALA A 316 25.01 23.12 -50.20
C ALA A 316 24.23 21.88 -50.69
N ASP A 317 24.25 20.76 -49.96
CA ASP A 317 23.52 19.53 -50.36
C ASP A 317 22.01 19.61 -50.08
N LEU A 318 21.59 20.56 -49.24
CA LEU A 318 20.18 20.87 -48.99
C LEU A 318 19.59 21.77 -50.09
N MET A 319 20.43 22.61 -50.71
CA MET A 319 20.03 23.57 -51.76
C MET A 319 19.98 22.98 -53.17
N SER A 320 20.53 21.78 -53.39
CA SER A 320 20.41 21.06 -54.66
C SER A 320 19.06 20.35 -54.83
N ASN A 321 18.18 20.37 -53.82
CA ASN A 321 16.88 19.71 -53.85
C ASN A 321 15.85 20.52 -54.68
N PRO A 322 15.37 20.01 -55.84
CA PRO A 322 14.46 20.74 -56.73
C PRO A 322 13.12 21.10 -56.10
N GLN A 323 12.64 20.28 -55.15
CA GLN A 323 11.40 20.52 -54.41
C GLN A 323 11.53 21.69 -53.42
N MET A 324 12.72 21.90 -52.86
CA MET A 324 12.97 23.02 -51.95
C MET A 324 13.05 24.34 -52.72
N MET A 325 13.60 24.34 -53.94
CA MET A 325 13.63 25.52 -54.80
C MET A 325 12.22 25.93 -55.26
N GLN A 326 11.35 24.97 -55.58
CA GLN A 326 9.93 25.24 -55.85
C GLN A 326 9.18 25.75 -54.61
N MET A 327 9.46 25.20 -53.44
CA MET A 327 8.86 25.66 -52.18
C MET A 327 9.28 27.08 -51.83
N ALA A 328 10.57 27.41 -51.97
CA ALA A 328 11.08 28.77 -51.76
C ALA A 328 10.49 29.77 -52.77
N GLN A 329 10.33 29.37 -54.03
CA GLN A 329 9.74 30.20 -55.07
C GLN A 329 8.22 30.40 -54.88
N SER A 330 7.52 29.41 -54.34
CA SER A 330 6.11 29.52 -53.90
C SER A 330 5.97 30.43 -52.67
N MET A 331 6.95 30.43 -51.77
CA MET A 331 6.95 31.27 -50.58
C MET A 331 7.18 32.74 -50.93
N MET A 332 8.07 33.02 -51.89
CA MET A 332 8.39 34.37 -52.37
C MET A 332 7.27 35.03 -53.17
N GLN A 333 6.36 34.24 -53.74
CA GLN A 333 5.20 34.73 -54.47
C GLN A 333 3.99 35.00 -53.57
N ASN A 334 4.09 34.72 -52.27
CA ASN A 334 2.98 34.87 -51.33
C ASN A 334 2.84 36.34 -50.88
N PRO A 335 1.79 37.08 -51.30
CA PRO A 335 1.65 38.52 -51.05
C PRO A 335 1.55 38.87 -49.56
N GLN A 336 1.01 37.94 -48.76
CA GLN A 336 0.87 38.10 -47.31
C GLN A 336 2.21 38.04 -46.57
N MET A 337 3.20 37.31 -47.10
CA MET A 337 4.53 37.21 -46.49
C MET A 337 5.40 38.44 -46.81
N MET A 338 5.24 39.04 -48.00
CA MET A 338 5.87 40.30 -48.34
C MET A 338 5.34 41.45 -47.47
N GLN A 339 4.03 41.46 -47.18
CA GLN A 339 3.44 42.39 -46.21
C GLN A 339 3.97 42.17 -44.79
N MET A 340 4.15 40.91 -44.36
CA MET A 340 4.72 40.58 -43.04
C MET A 340 6.19 41.02 -42.91
N ALA A 341 7.01 40.80 -43.95
CA ALA A 341 8.39 41.25 -43.99
C ALA A 341 8.51 42.78 -43.98
N GLN A 342 7.61 43.47 -44.69
CA GLN A 342 7.55 44.93 -44.71
C GLN A 342 7.06 45.51 -43.37
N SER A 343 6.21 44.78 -42.64
CA SER A 343 5.76 45.11 -41.27
C SER A 343 6.87 44.90 -40.24
N MET A 344 7.71 43.89 -40.43
CA MET A 344 8.85 43.59 -39.56
C MET A 344 9.97 44.62 -39.70
N MET A 345 10.18 45.15 -40.91
CA MET A 345 11.17 46.20 -41.18
C MET A 345 10.78 47.56 -40.61
N GLN A 346 9.49 47.77 -40.33
CA GLN A 346 8.95 49.01 -39.77
C GLN A 346 8.92 49.02 -38.23
N ASN A 347 9.25 47.91 -37.56
CA ASN A 347 9.11 47.79 -36.10
C ASN A 347 10.37 47.18 -35.44
N PRO A 348 11.41 48.00 -35.13
CA PRO A 348 12.70 47.53 -34.64
C PRO A 348 12.69 46.84 -33.27
N GLU A 349 11.67 47.05 -32.44
CA GLU A 349 11.57 46.45 -31.09
C GLU A 349 11.19 44.96 -31.11
N MET A 350 10.55 44.48 -32.18
CA MET A 350 10.14 43.07 -32.27
C MET A 350 11.33 42.13 -32.53
N LEU A 351 12.41 42.63 -33.15
CA LEU A 351 13.63 41.86 -33.40
C LEU A 351 14.44 41.62 -32.11
N GLY A 352 14.34 42.52 -31.13
CA GLY A 352 14.96 42.38 -29.82
C GLY A 352 14.41 41.20 -29.02
N ASN A 353 13.10 40.97 -29.09
CA ASN A 353 12.45 39.85 -28.40
C ASN A 353 12.57 38.50 -29.14
N LEU A 354 13.03 38.48 -30.40
CA LEU A 354 13.19 37.24 -31.17
C LEU A 354 14.64 36.69 -31.14
N MET A 355 15.64 37.56 -30.97
CA MET A 355 17.05 37.14 -30.85
C MET A 355 17.48 36.90 -29.39
N GLY A 356 16.61 37.15 -28.42
CA GLY A 356 16.91 36.99 -26.99
C GLY A 356 15.82 36.23 -26.24
N GLY A 357 15.71 34.91 -26.46
CA GLY A 357 14.79 34.10 -25.66
C GLY A 357 14.52 32.72 -26.25
N GLY A 358 15.36 31.74 -25.92
CA GLY A 358 14.98 30.34 -26.04
C GLY A 358 13.78 30.06 -25.12
N GLY A 359 12.68 29.59 -25.69
CA GLY A 359 11.45 29.35 -24.94
C GLY A 359 10.45 28.56 -25.75
N ALA A 360 10.03 27.44 -25.15
CA ALA A 360 9.07 26.48 -25.64
C ALA A 360 7.74 27.12 -26.10
N ALA A 361 7.15 26.46 -27.09
CA ALA A 361 5.88 26.85 -27.71
C ALA A 361 4.70 26.82 -26.71
N PRO A 362 3.79 27.80 -26.80
CA PRO A 362 2.46 27.74 -26.20
C PRO A 362 1.46 27.17 -27.22
N ASN A 363 0.46 26.42 -26.77
CA ASN A 363 -0.77 26.27 -27.53
C ASN A 363 -2.01 26.41 -26.65
N ALA A 364 -3.04 26.90 -27.30
CA ALA A 364 -4.18 27.64 -26.80
C ALA A 364 -5.24 26.83 -26.07
N ALA A 365 -6.00 27.58 -25.27
CA ALA A 365 -7.24 27.20 -24.60
C ALA A 365 -8.47 27.34 -25.53
N ALA A 366 -9.50 26.53 -25.26
CA ALA A 366 -10.94 26.87 -25.25
C ALA A 366 -11.75 25.56 -24.98
N GLY A 367 -12.74 25.48 -24.09
CA GLY A 367 -13.36 26.43 -23.18
C GLY A 367 -14.65 25.86 -22.56
N GLY A 368 -15.07 26.46 -21.44
CA GLY A 368 -16.40 26.35 -20.82
C GLY A 368 -16.36 25.86 -19.36
N GLY A 369 -16.68 26.60 -18.32
CA GLY A 369 -17.19 27.96 -18.15
C GLY A 369 -17.86 28.02 -16.77
N LEU A 370 -17.33 28.81 -15.83
CA LEU A 370 -18.00 29.14 -14.57
C LEU A 370 -17.70 30.58 -14.17
N GLY A 371 -18.75 31.39 -14.13
CA GLY A 371 -19.04 32.38 -13.09
C GLY A 371 -17.99 33.46 -12.82
N SER A 372 -18.18 34.61 -13.45
CA SER A 372 -17.73 35.93 -12.97
C SER A 372 -18.18 36.18 -11.52
N GLY A 373 -17.22 36.44 -10.63
CA GLY A 373 -17.52 36.87 -9.26
C GLY A 373 -16.35 36.92 -8.26
N MET A 374 -15.09 37.06 -8.69
CA MET A 374 -14.00 37.25 -7.72
C MET A 374 -13.97 38.72 -7.24
N PRO A 375 -14.08 38.99 -5.93
CA PRO A 375 -13.83 40.31 -5.38
C PRO A 375 -12.35 40.67 -5.52
N ASP A 376 -12.08 41.96 -5.63
CA ASP A 376 -10.74 42.53 -5.74
C ASP A 376 -9.84 42.07 -4.58
N LEU A 377 -8.84 41.22 -4.86
CA LEU A 377 -7.91 40.62 -3.90
C LEU A 377 -7.16 41.67 -3.06
N SER A 378 -7.03 42.89 -3.57
CA SER A 378 -6.42 44.02 -2.85
C SER A 378 -7.28 44.53 -1.69
N SER A 379 -8.61 44.35 -1.75
CA SER A 379 -9.54 44.74 -0.69
C SER A 379 -9.65 43.71 0.43
N LEU A 380 -9.42 42.43 0.11
CA LEU A 380 -9.39 41.33 1.09
C LEU A 380 -8.16 41.41 2.00
N MET A 381 -6.97 41.76 1.48
CA MET A 381 -5.75 41.83 2.30
C MET A 381 -5.74 42.94 3.37
N ASN A 382 -6.63 43.93 3.27
CA ASN A 382 -6.74 45.06 4.20
C ASN A 382 -8.03 45.03 5.04
N SER A 383 -8.69 43.88 5.16
CA SER A 383 -9.87 43.78 6.02
C SER A 383 -9.49 44.00 7.50
N PRO A 384 -10.32 44.70 8.31
CA PRO A 384 -10.06 44.90 9.74
C PRO A 384 -9.83 43.58 10.50
N GLU A 385 -10.47 42.50 10.06
CA GLU A 385 -10.32 41.15 10.61
C GLU A 385 -8.92 40.57 10.35
N LEU A 386 -8.37 40.77 9.15
CA LEU A 386 -7.01 40.35 8.81
C LEU A 386 -5.94 41.16 9.54
N VAL A 387 -6.18 42.46 9.73
CA VAL A 387 -5.28 43.35 10.49
C VAL A 387 -5.24 42.95 11.97
N ALA A 388 -6.39 42.64 12.56
CA ALA A 388 -6.46 42.12 13.93
C ALA A 388 -5.79 40.74 14.05
N ALA A 389 -6.02 39.85 13.09
CA ALA A 389 -5.41 38.52 13.06
C ALA A 389 -3.88 38.56 12.91
N ARG A 390 -3.32 39.52 12.17
CA ARG A 390 -1.86 39.73 12.04
C ARG A 390 -1.18 40.13 13.35
N SER A 391 -1.95 40.60 14.32
CA SER A 391 -1.45 40.99 15.64
C SER A 391 -1.53 39.84 16.66
N ASP A 392 -2.11 38.68 16.30
CA ASP A 392 -2.18 37.49 17.16
C ASP A 392 -0.85 36.70 17.07
N PRO A 393 -0.12 36.52 18.19
CA PRO A 393 1.14 35.77 18.20
C PRO A 393 0.99 34.33 17.69
N ASP A 394 -0.18 33.70 17.89
CA ASP A 394 -0.44 32.31 17.48
C ASP A 394 -0.62 32.17 15.96
N LEU A 395 -0.71 33.28 15.23
CA LEU A 395 -0.87 33.34 13.78
C LEU A 395 0.36 33.91 13.07
N ALA A 396 1.41 34.29 13.81
CA ALA A 396 2.59 34.94 13.26
C ALA A 396 3.32 34.08 12.21
N ASP A 397 3.50 32.79 12.49
CA ASP A 397 4.15 31.85 11.56
C ASP A 397 3.29 31.63 10.29
N PHE A 398 1.98 31.55 10.45
CA PHE A 398 1.04 31.46 9.31
C PHE A 398 1.16 32.66 8.38
N PHE A 399 1.14 33.88 8.92
CA PHE A 399 1.24 35.09 8.09
C PHE A 399 2.61 35.25 7.45
N ARG A 400 3.70 34.94 8.17
CA ARG A 400 5.06 34.98 7.61
C ARG A 400 5.20 34.03 6.41
N ASP A 401 4.68 32.82 6.53
CA ASP A 401 4.82 31.80 5.49
C ASP A 401 3.89 32.11 4.29
N VAL A 402 2.69 32.64 4.53
CA VAL A 402 1.79 33.08 3.44
C VAL A 402 2.33 34.33 2.71
N ASP A 403 2.95 35.27 3.42
CA ASP A 403 3.55 36.47 2.82
C ASP A 403 4.80 36.14 1.98
N SER A 404 5.50 35.05 2.28
CA SER A 404 6.74 34.64 1.61
C SER A 404 6.54 33.59 0.50
N GLU A 405 5.64 32.63 0.69
CA GLU A 405 5.41 31.51 -0.24
C GLU A 405 4.06 31.59 -0.98
N GLY A 406 3.20 32.53 -0.60
CA GLY A 406 1.87 32.73 -1.19
C GLY A 406 0.76 31.88 -0.55
N PRO A 407 -0.46 31.93 -1.11
CA PRO A 407 -1.66 31.34 -0.49
C PRO A 407 -1.61 29.82 -0.28
N SER A 408 -0.74 29.10 -1.00
CA SER A 408 -0.54 27.66 -0.87
C SER A 408 0.08 27.27 0.48
N ALA A 409 0.82 28.17 1.13
CA ALA A 409 1.41 27.93 2.45
C ALA A 409 0.37 27.86 3.57
N ALA A 410 -0.83 28.43 3.36
CA ALA A 410 -1.93 28.38 4.32
C ALA A 410 -2.32 26.94 4.70
N MET A 411 -2.18 26.00 3.77
CA MET A 411 -2.57 24.59 3.95
C MET A 411 -1.71 23.87 5.01
N ARG A 412 -0.46 24.29 5.23
CA ARG A 412 0.44 23.68 6.23
C ARG A 412 0.03 24.01 7.66
N HIS A 413 -0.69 25.11 7.83
CA HIS A 413 -1.11 25.65 9.12
C HIS A 413 -2.58 25.34 9.45
N MET A 414 -3.28 24.58 8.58
CA MET A 414 -4.70 24.23 8.77
C MET A 414 -4.99 23.36 10.00
N SER A 415 -3.96 22.74 10.58
CA SER A 415 -4.05 22.04 11.86
C SER A 415 -4.19 22.99 13.06
N ASN A 416 -3.85 24.27 12.91
CA ASN A 416 -4.08 25.30 13.92
C ASN A 416 -5.56 25.74 13.88
N PRO A 417 -6.34 25.58 14.97
CA PRO A 417 -7.76 25.92 14.99
C PRO A 417 -8.03 27.38 14.64
N LYS A 418 -7.17 28.31 15.06
CA LYS A 418 -7.30 29.74 14.75
C LYS A 418 -7.09 30.01 13.26
N VAL A 419 -6.10 29.36 12.64
CA VAL A 419 -5.85 29.44 11.19
C VAL A 419 -7.04 28.86 10.42
N SER A 420 -7.54 27.70 10.82
CA SER A 420 -8.70 27.08 10.16
C SER A 420 -9.96 27.94 10.23
N SER A 421 -10.19 28.63 11.37
CA SER A 421 -11.31 29.55 11.55
C SER A 421 -11.16 30.82 10.72
N LEU A 422 -9.93 31.34 10.64
CA LEU A 422 -9.58 32.53 9.88
C LEU A 422 -9.70 32.29 8.37
N VAL A 423 -9.22 31.14 7.86
CA VAL A 423 -9.37 30.75 6.45
C VAL A 423 -10.85 30.55 6.10
N ARG A 424 -11.63 29.98 7.02
CA ARG A 424 -13.08 29.79 6.82
C ARG A 424 -13.84 31.11 6.79
N SER A 425 -13.43 32.13 7.55
CA SER A 425 -14.08 33.46 7.51
C SER A 425 -13.73 34.27 6.26
N MET A 426 -12.69 33.89 5.52
CA MET A 426 -12.30 34.53 4.24
C MET A 426 -12.94 33.89 3.00
N MET A 427 -13.56 32.72 3.14
CA MET A 427 -14.27 32.07 2.04
C MET A 427 -15.75 32.51 2.07
N PRO A 428 -16.28 33.12 0.99
CA PRO A 428 -17.67 33.56 0.93
C PRO A 428 -18.70 32.42 0.95
#